data_AF-A0A5C4V8V4-F1
#
_entry.id   AF-A0A5C4V8V4-F1
#
_cell.length_a   1.000
_cell.length_b   1.000
_cell.length_c   1.000
_cell.angle_alpha   90.00
_cell.angle_beta   90.00
_cell.angle_gamma   90.00
#
_symmetry.space_group_name_H-M   'P 1'
#
loop_
_entity.id
_entity.type
_entity.pdbx_description
1 polymer ?
#
loop_
_entity_poly.entity_id
_entity_poly.type
_entity_poly.pdbx_seq_one_letter_code
_entity_poly.pdbx_strand_id
1 'polypeptide(L)'
;MSDPMAPLDAAYAEVQRAEKLAEEIVNGAWLEFGRAIREARASGVKQADIARHFEREPEHIRRIQEDADVVDGIKPPPARKTRPVAHVTLRDLEAAGFRLTDSPEPSDS
;
A
#
# COMPACT_ATOMS: atom_id res chain seq x y z
N MET A 1 -5.67 22.42 -33.29
CA MET A 1 -6.96 22.29 -32.59
C MET A 1 -6.66 21.64 -31.25
N SER A 2 -7.22 22.13 -30.14
CA SER A 2 -7.04 21.53 -28.81
C SER A 2 -7.69 20.15 -28.78
N ASP A 3 -7.03 19.19 -28.12
CA ASP A 3 -7.57 17.85 -27.92
C ASP A 3 -8.91 17.93 -27.15
N PRO A 4 -10.03 17.45 -27.72
CA PRO A 4 -11.32 17.46 -27.04
C PRO A 4 -11.35 16.64 -25.75
N MET A 5 -10.40 15.72 -25.53
CA MET A 5 -10.29 14.91 -24.31
C MET A 5 -9.53 15.61 -23.17
N ALA A 6 -8.76 16.66 -23.46
CA ALA A 6 -7.93 17.34 -22.46
C ALA A 6 -8.68 17.78 -21.18
N PRO A 7 -9.94 18.27 -21.24
CA PRO A 7 -10.70 18.58 -20.02
C PRO A 7 -11.03 17.34 -19.18
N LEU A 8 -11.31 16.20 -19.81
CA LEU A 8 -11.60 14.93 -19.12
C LEU A 8 -10.34 14.37 -18.47
N ASP A 9 -9.20 14.42 -19.17
CA ASP A 9 -7.91 13.99 -18.62
C ASP A 9 -7.51 14.82 -17.40
N ALA A 10 -7.70 16.15 -17.47
CA ALA A 10 -7.43 17.05 -16.36
C ALA A 10 -8.33 16.74 -15.14
N ALA A 11 -9.62 16.49 -15.37
CA ALA A 11 -10.56 16.12 -14.30
C ALA A 11 -10.19 14.78 -13.66
N TYR A 12 -9.81 13.78 -14.47
CA TYR A 12 -9.41 12.47 -13.94
C TYR A 12 -8.08 12.55 -13.16
N ALA A 13 -7.13 13.38 -13.60
CA ALA A 13 -5.89 13.62 -12.87
C ALA A 13 -6.13 14.28 -11.49
N GLU A 14 -7.15 15.13 -11.34
CA GLU A 14 -7.57 15.66 -10.03
C GLU A 14 -8.16 14.57 -9.13
N VAL A 15 -8.96 13.65 -9.69
CA VAL A 15 -9.50 12.50 -8.93
C VAL A 15 -8.36 11.64 -8.40
N GLN A 16 -7.39 11.28 -9.25
CA GLN A 16 -6.23 10.48 -8.85
C GLN A 16 -5.39 11.18 -7.76
N ARG A 17 -5.24 12.51 -7.84
CA ARG A 17 -4.58 13.28 -6.77
C ARG A 17 -5.36 13.26 -5.46
N ALA A 18 -6.69 13.39 -5.52
CA ALA A 18 -7.54 13.33 -4.33
C ALA A 18 -7.50 11.93 -3.68
N GLU A 19 -7.53 10.86 -4.47
CA GLU A 19 -7.39 9.48 -3.99
C GLU A 19 -6.05 9.26 -3.29
N LYS A 20 -4.96 9.74 -3.89
CA LYS A 20 -3.63 9.67 -3.27
C LYS A 20 -3.57 10.42 -1.94
N LEU A 21 -4.14 11.63 -1.88
CA LEU A 21 -4.19 12.41 -0.64
C LEU A 21 -5.01 11.68 0.44
N ALA A 22 -6.15 11.09 0.07
CA ALA A 22 -6.96 10.31 0.99
C ALA A 22 -6.20 9.09 1.53
N GLU A 23 -5.46 8.38 0.66
CA GLU A 23 -4.59 7.27 1.06
C GLU A 23 -3.51 7.74 2.06
N GLU A 24 -2.85 8.86 1.80
CA GLU A 24 -1.85 9.44 2.71
C GLU A 24 -2.43 9.78 4.08
N ILE A 25 -3.64 10.37 4.12
CA ILE A 25 -4.35 10.69 5.37
C ILE A 25 -4.69 9.42 6.15
N VAL A 26 -5.23 8.40 5.47
CA VAL A 26 -5.58 7.12 6.10
C VAL A 26 -4.34 6.42 6.64
N ASN A 27 -3.26 6.39 5.87
CA ASN A 27 -1.97 5.81 6.30
C ASN A 27 -1.40 6.56 7.52
N GLY A 28 -1.48 7.90 7.52
CA GLY A 28 -1.09 8.72 8.67
C GLY A 28 -1.90 8.39 9.93
N ALA A 29 -3.22 8.24 9.80
CA ALA A 29 -4.09 7.87 10.92
C ALA A 29 -3.76 6.48 11.48
N TRP A 30 -3.42 5.51 10.63
CA TRP A 30 -2.98 4.19 11.09
C TRP A 30 -1.68 4.24 11.89
N LEU A 31 -0.72 5.08 11.48
CA LEU A 31 0.54 5.25 12.22
C LEU A 31 0.28 5.88 13.59
N GLU A 32 -0.53 6.93 13.68
CA GLU A 32 -0.91 7.51 14.97
C GLU A 32 -1.62 6.51 15.88
N PHE A 33 -2.50 5.68 15.31
CA PHE A 33 -3.13 4.60 16.08
C PHE A 33 -2.11 3.59 16.61
N GLY A 34 -1.10 3.24 15.82
CA GLY A 34 0.03 2.40 16.27
C GLY A 34 0.81 3.01 17.42
N ARG A 35 1.05 4.33 17.41
CA ARG A 35 1.68 5.07 18.52
C ARG A 35 0.81 5.04 19.77
N ALA A 36 -0.49 5.27 19.64
CA ALA A 36 -1.42 5.19 20.76
C ALA A 36 -1.49 3.77 21.36
N ILE A 37 -1.44 2.72 20.54
CA ILE A 37 -1.34 1.33 21.02
C ILE A 37 -0.05 1.14 21.85
N ARG A 38 1.09 1.65 21.37
CA ARG A 38 2.36 1.59 22.10
C ARG A 38 2.26 2.26 23.46
N GLU A 39 1.68 3.46 23.53
CA GLU A 39 1.49 4.20 24.78
C GLU A 39 0.58 3.45 25.76
N ALA A 40 -0.57 2.95 25.30
CA ALA A 40 -1.47 2.15 26.12
C ALA A 40 -0.80 0.88 26.67
N ARG A 41 0.06 0.25 25.86
CA ARG A 41 0.84 -0.91 26.31
C ARG A 41 1.92 -0.53 27.33
N ALA A 42 2.56 0.62 27.15
CA ALA A 42 3.52 1.14 28.12
C ALA A 42 2.86 1.46 29.47
N SER A 43 1.57 1.84 29.49
CA SER A 43 0.77 2.01 30.70
C SER A 43 0.18 0.70 31.26
N GLY A 44 0.53 -0.46 30.68
CA GLY A 44 0.15 -1.78 31.21
C GLY A 44 -1.08 -2.42 30.57
N VAL A 45 -1.70 -1.82 29.55
CA VAL A 45 -2.81 -2.45 28.82
C VAL A 45 -2.28 -3.63 27.99
N LYS A 46 -2.91 -4.80 28.08
CA LYS A 46 -2.50 -5.98 27.32
C LYS A 46 -2.97 -5.86 25.87
N GLN A 47 -2.13 -6.29 24.93
CA GLN A 47 -2.45 -6.29 23.50
C GLN A 47 -3.74 -7.07 23.18
N ALA A 48 -4.00 -8.18 23.88
CA ALA A 48 -5.22 -8.96 23.71
C ALA A 48 -6.48 -8.17 24.12
N ASP A 49 -6.39 -7.29 25.12
CA ASP A 49 -7.51 -6.44 25.53
C ASP A 49 -7.78 -5.34 24.51
N ILE A 50 -6.73 -4.76 23.94
CA ILE A 50 -6.83 -3.81 22.81
C ILE A 50 -7.48 -4.48 21.61
N ALA A 51 -7.01 -5.68 21.24
CA ALA A 51 -7.53 -6.45 20.12
C ALA A 51 -9.02 -6.78 20.29
N ARG A 52 -9.41 -7.21 21.49
CA ARG A 52 -10.80 -7.45 21.86
C ARG A 52 -11.66 -6.18 21.79
N HIS A 53 -11.15 -5.04 22.26
CA HIS A 53 -11.89 -3.77 22.26
C HIS A 53 -12.23 -3.30 20.83
N PHE A 54 -11.32 -3.49 19.88
CA PHE A 54 -11.51 -3.06 18.49
C PHE A 54 -12.05 -4.16 17.57
N GLU A 55 -12.41 -5.33 18.12
CA GLU A 55 -12.87 -6.49 17.33
C GLU A 55 -11.87 -6.86 16.22
N ARG A 56 -10.61 -7.02 16.61
CA ARG A 56 -9.49 -7.38 15.72
C ARG A 56 -8.69 -8.53 16.28
N GLU A 57 -7.95 -9.19 15.41
CA GLU A 57 -6.98 -10.20 15.80
C GLU A 57 -5.79 -9.57 16.54
N PRO A 58 -5.23 -10.21 17.58
CA PRO A 58 -4.06 -9.71 18.29
C PRO A 58 -2.87 -9.43 17.36
N GLU A 59 -2.68 -10.26 16.33
CA GLU A 59 -1.63 -10.10 15.33
C GLU A 59 -1.83 -8.87 14.43
N HIS A 60 -3.08 -8.44 14.23
CA HIS A 60 -3.38 -7.20 13.51
C HIS A 60 -2.95 -5.98 14.34
N ILE A 61 -3.29 -5.95 15.62
CA ILE A 61 -2.85 -4.90 16.56
C ILE A 61 -1.32 -4.85 16.67
N ARG A 62 -0.66 -6.02 16.72
CA ARG A 62 0.81 -6.11 16.74
C ARG A 62 1.43 -5.41 15.54
N ARG A 63 0.91 -5.68 14.34
CA ARG A 63 1.44 -5.14 13.08
C ARG A 63 1.27 -3.63 13.00
N ILE A 64 0.11 -3.09 13.38
CA ILE A 64 -0.12 -1.64 13.40
C ILE A 64 0.90 -0.94 14.30
N GLN A 65 1.12 -1.47 15.51
CA GLN A 65 2.15 -0.91 16.40
C GLN A 65 3.55 -1.02 15.79
N GLU A 66 3.88 -2.16 15.18
CA GLU A 66 5.20 -2.38 14.57
C GLU A 66 5.48 -1.45 13.40
N ASP A 67 4.48 -1.19 12.55
CA ASP A 67 4.61 -0.26 11.44
C ASP A 67 4.95 1.15 11.95
N ALA A 68 4.27 1.61 13.02
CA ALA A 68 4.59 2.87 13.68
C ALA A 68 5.99 2.86 14.32
N ASP A 69 6.37 1.77 15.00
CA ASP A 69 7.70 1.62 15.62
C ASP A 69 8.83 1.66 14.58
N VAL A 70 8.61 1.13 13.38
CA VAL A 70 9.57 1.17 12.27
C VAL A 70 9.69 2.58 11.71
N VAL A 71 8.57 3.26 11.47
CA VAL A 71 8.57 4.65 10.98
C VAL A 71 9.24 5.60 11.97
N ASP A 72 9.01 5.39 13.27
CA ASP A 72 9.62 6.19 14.34
C ASP A 72 11.09 5.81 14.62
N GLY A 73 11.64 4.80 13.93
CA GLY A 73 13.03 4.36 14.09
C GLY A 73 13.32 3.58 15.38
N ILE A 74 12.29 3.14 16.10
CA ILE A 74 12.39 2.36 17.33
C ILE A 74 12.73 0.89 17.01
N LYS A 75 12.17 0.36 15.92
CA LYS A 75 12.48 -1.00 15.43
C LYS A 75 13.11 -0.94 14.04
N PRO A 76 14.03 -1.87 13.72
CA PRO A 76 14.45 -2.04 12.35
C PRO A 76 13.26 -2.49 11.50
N PRO A 77 13.18 -2.08 10.21
CA PRO A 77 12.17 -2.61 9.31
C PRO A 77 12.25 -4.14 9.31
N PRO A 78 11.10 -4.84 9.27
CA PRO A 78 11.10 -6.29 9.31
C PRO A 78 12.03 -6.79 8.21
N ALA A 79 12.98 -7.66 8.58
CA ALA A 79 13.87 -8.29 7.62
C ALA A 79 12.96 -8.89 6.55
N ARG A 80 12.99 -8.32 5.34
CA ARG A 80 12.25 -8.84 4.21
C ARG A 80 12.76 -10.26 4.03
N LYS A 81 12.06 -11.25 4.60
CA LYS A 81 11.91 -12.53 3.91
C LYS A 81 11.32 -12.06 2.60
N THR A 82 12.11 -12.03 1.55
CA THR A 82 11.63 -11.89 0.18
C THR A 82 10.32 -12.66 0.14
N ARG A 83 9.17 -11.95 0.12
CA ARG A 83 8.00 -12.56 -0.49
C ARG A 83 8.57 -13.08 -1.81
N PRO A 84 8.42 -14.37 -2.15
CA PRO A 84 8.73 -14.76 -3.50
C PRO A 84 7.92 -13.78 -4.36
N VAL A 85 8.64 -12.87 -5.02
CA VAL A 85 8.06 -12.15 -6.13
C VAL A 85 7.62 -13.32 -6.99
N ALA A 86 6.32 -13.47 -7.20
CA ALA A 86 5.88 -14.40 -8.22
C ALA A 86 6.66 -13.95 -9.46
N HIS A 87 7.69 -14.72 -9.83
CA HIS A 87 8.32 -14.56 -11.12
C HIS A 87 7.21 -15.00 -12.06
N VAL A 88 6.36 -14.05 -12.42
CA VAL A 88 5.42 -14.22 -13.51
C VAL A 88 6.32 -14.50 -14.70
N THR A 89 6.38 -15.76 -15.07
CA THR A 89 7.16 -16.17 -16.23
C THR A 89 6.43 -15.68 -17.48
N LEU A 90 7.14 -15.54 -18.59
CA LEU A 90 6.51 -15.25 -19.88
C LEU A 90 5.36 -16.24 -20.18
N ARG A 91 5.47 -17.50 -19.72
CA ARG A 91 4.39 -18.50 -19.83
C ARG A 91 3.14 -18.16 -19.03
N ASP A 92 3.28 -17.55 -17.86
CA ASP A 92 2.13 -17.16 -17.03
C ASP A 92 1.37 -15.99 -17.66
N LEU A 93 2.08 -15.08 -18.34
CA LEU A 93 1.49 -13.99 -19.12
C LEU A 93 0.79 -14.51 -20.39
N GLU A 94 1.41 -15.46 -21.10
CA GLU A 94 0.80 -16.12 -22.27
C GLU A 94 -0.46 -16.91 -21.89
N ALA A 95 -0.44 -17.63 -20.77
CA ALA A 95 -1.60 -18.36 -20.25
C ALA A 95 -2.74 -17.43 -19.82
N ALA A 96 -2.43 -16.21 -19.38
CA ALA A 96 -3.39 -15.15 -19.10
C ALA A 96 -3.87 -14.38 -20.35
N GLY A 97 -3.44 -14.79 -21.56
CA GLY A 97 -3.88 -14.22 -22.82
C GLY A 97 -3.14 -12.95 -23.26
N PHE A 98 -2.05 -12.58 -22.57
CA PHE A 98 -1.23 -11.41 -22.92
C PHE A 98 -0.28 -11.80 -24.07
N ARG A 99 -0.55 -11.35 -25.30
CA ARG A 99 0.37 -11.53 -26.44
C ARG A 99 1.22 -10.28 -26.64
N LEU A 100 2.54 -10.43 -26.56
CA LEU A 100 3.53 -9.43 -26.99
C LEU A 100 3.61 -9.38 -28.53
N THR A 101 2.50 -9.06 -29.19
CA THR A 101 2.50 -8.82 -30.64
C THR A 101 1.78 -7.52 -30.92
N ASP A 102 2.51 -6.43 -30.67
CA ASP A 102 2.40 -5.17 -31.40
C ASP A 102 3.76 -4.47 -31.26
N SER A 103 4.78 -5.06 -31.89
CA SER A 103 5.95 -4.27 -32.28
C SER A 103 5.52 -3.39 -33.44
N PRO A 104 5.53 -2.05 -33.34
CA PRO A 104 5.37 -1.21 -34.51
C PRO A 104 6.58 -1.45 -35.42
N GLU A 105 6.33 -1.86 -36.66
CA GLU A 105 7.38 -1.98 -37.67
C GLU A 105 8.13 -0.64 -37.79
N PRO A 106 9.47 -0.63 -37.93
CA PRO A 106 10.18 0.58 -38.28
C PRO A 106 9.71 1.00 -39.69
N SER A 107 9.04 2.14 -39.77
CA SER A 107 8.71 2.79 -41.03
C SER A 107 10.01 3.26 -41.68
N ASP A 108 10.56 2.47 -42.59
CA ASP A 108 11.62 2.92 -43.48
C ASP A 108 11.10 4.08 -44.35
N SER A 109 11.87 5.16 -44.39
CA SER A 109 11.71 6.32 -45.30
C SER A 109 12.70 6.23 -46.45
#